data_AF-A0A2W5N824-F1
#
_entry.id   AF-A0A2W5N824-F1
#
_cell.length_a   1.000
_cell.length_b   1.000
_cell.length_c   1.000
_cell.angle_alpha   90.00
_cell.angle_beta   90.00
_cell.angle_gamma   90.00
#
_symmetry.space_group_name_H-M   'P 1'
#
loop_
_entity.id
_entity.type
_entity.pdbx_description
1 polymer ?
#
loop_
_entity_poly.entity_id
_entity_poly.type
_entity_poly.pdbx_seq_one_letter_code
_entity_poly.pdbx_strand_id
1 'polypeptide(L)'
;MSPPRRRATRSGAFPAAPARTRAPRRGLATVAMAVLAGLAAGAPARAQDPANPDCPPRFQMYETATRAFGAPDNQRRRTTSPQVQSAARWLRMGDCLTFTAQLAPMATLGPGAGAQARTPAGPTIPPTYLHVGIVTSSEDEARAKAFFAEQGLAARGLGAAFLGRRIYVGPFTTAGALEAGIGLARQAGFAYPYPTNF
;
A
#
# COMPACT_ATOMS: atom_id res chain seq x y z
N MET A 1 -14.08 -40.22 41.07
CA MET A 1 -13.68 -39.40 42.23
C MET A 1 -13.81 -37.93 41.86
N SER A 2 -14.90 -37.30 42.29
CA SER A 2 -15.12 -35.85 42.22
C SER A 2 -14.66 -35.20 43.51
N PRO A 3 -14.17 -33.95 43.45
CA PRO A 3 -14.55 -32.96 44.44
C PRO A 3 -15.26 -31.73 43.82
N PRO A 4 -16.00 -30.94 44.62
CA PRO A 4 -17.11 -30.13 44.14
C PRO A 4 -16.80 -28.63 43.94
N ARG A 5 -17.74 -28.02 43.22
CA ARG A 5 -17.99 -26.58 42.97
C ARG A 5 -17.81 -25.68 44.21
N ARG A 6 -17.32 -24.45 44.00
CA ARG A 6 -17.79 -23.25 44.73
C ARG A 6 -18.01 -22.07 43.78
N ARG A 7 -19.27 -21.67 43.66
CA ARG A 7 -19.72 -20.34 43.20
C ARG A 7 -19.54 -19.37 44.36
N ALA A 8 -19.04 -18.16 44.08
CA ALA A 8 -19.19 -17.01 44.96
C ALA A 8 -19.88 -15.89 44.18
N THR A 9 -21.20 -15.82 44.37
CA THR A 9 -22.04 -14.65 44.10
C THR A 9 -21.64 -13.52 45.05
N ARG A 10 -21.34 -12.33 44.52
CA ARG A 10 -21.29 -11.11 45.33
C ARG A 10 -22.32 -10.11 44.80
N SER A 11 -23.43 -10.05 45.53
CA SER A 11 -24.41 -8.96 45.52
C SER A 11 -23.76 -7.68 46.07
N GLY A 12 -24.16 -6.54 45.50
CA GLY A 12 -23.92 -5.20 46.01
C GLY A 12 -24.50 -4.19 45.02
N ALA A 13 -25.77 -3.84 45.16
CA ALA A 13 -26.28 -2.72 45.95
C ALA A 13 -26.57 -1.51 45.03
N PHE A 14 -27.80 -1.45 44.53
CA PHE A 14 -28.44 -0.25 44.01
C PHE A 14 -28.88 0.65 45.18
N PRO A 15 -28.66 1.97 45.09
CA PRO A 15 -29.58 2.93 45.66
C PRO A 15 -30.34 3.69 44.57
N ALA A 16 -31.64 3.85 44.80
CA ALA A 16 -32.58 4.60 44.00
C ALA A 16 -32.75 6.05 44.54
N ALA A 17 -32.83 6.99 43.60
CA ALA A 17 -33.61 8.26 43.60
C ALA A 17 -33.21 9.35 44.65
N PRO A 18 -33.37 10.67 44.37
CA PRO A 18 -34.59 11.26 43.81
C PRO A 18 -34.43 12.26 42.66
N ALA A 19 -35.51 12.37 41.90
CA ALA A 19 -35.80 13.47 41.00
C ALA A 19 -35.94 14.80 41.76
N ARG A 20 -35.33 15.86 41.24
CA ARG A 20 -35.72 17.25 41.53
C ARG A 20 -35.76 18.06 40.25
N THR A 21 -36.99 18.33 39.84
CA THR A 21 -37.40 19.41 38.94
C THR A 21 -37.06 20.77 39.57
N ARG A 22 -36.40 21.64 38.81
CA ARG A 22 -36.63 23.10 38.77
C ARG A 22 -35.75 23.76 37.71
N ALA A 23 -36.39 24.20 36.63
CA ALA A 23 -35.85 25.22 35.73
C ALA A 23 -36.17 26.61 36.29
N PRO A 24 -35.27 27.59 36.11
CA PRO A 24 -35.72 28.85 35.54
C PRO A 24 -34.75 29.48 34.52
N ARG A 25 -35.37 30.01 33.47
CA ARG A 25 -35.14 31.30 32.80
C ARG A 25 -33.74 31.67 32.27
N ARG A 26 -33.69 31.71 30.94
CA ARG A 26 -33.19 32.80 30.06
C ARG A 26 -32.04 33.66 30.61
N GLY A 27 -30.86 33.43 30.07
CA GLY A 27 -29.75 34.38 30.04
C GLY A 27 -28.85 34.05 28.84
N LEU A 28 -28.83 34.96 27.86
CA LEU A 28 -27.88 34.97 26.75
C LEU A 28 -26.45 35.07 27.32
N ALA A 29 -25.59 34.12 26.97
CA ALA A 29 -24.14 34.30 27.01
C ALA A 29 -23.51 33.43 25.93
N THR A 30 -23.21 34.08 24.82
CA THR A 30 -22.34 33.65 23.73
C THR A 30 -20.97 33.27 24.32
N VAL A 31 -20.65 31.98 24.36
CA VAL A 31 -19.27 31.50 24.49
C VAL A 31 -19.09 30.36 23.50
N ALA A 32 -18.86 30.73 22.25
CA ALA A 32 -18.26 29.83 21.27
C ALA A 32 -16.78 29.66 21.64
N MET A 33 -16.48 28.79 22.60
CA MET A 33 -15.13 28.25 22.73
C MET A 33 -14.92 27.27 21.58
N ALA A 34 -14.36 27.78 20.48
CA ALA A 34 -13.82 26.97 19.42
C ALA A 34 -12.66 26.14 19.99
N VAL A 35 -12.94 24.87 20.28
CA VAL A 35 -11.92 23.85 20.55
C VAL A 35 -11.19 23.57 19.23
N LEU A 36 -10.17 24.37 18.93
CA LEU A 36 -9.16 24.03 17.92
C LEU A 36 -8.20 23.00 18.52
N ALA A 37 -8.71 21.78 18.75
CA ALA A 37 -7.89 20.59 18.86
C ALA A 37 -7.39 20.26 17.45
N GLY A 38 -6.37 20.99 16.99
CA GLY A 38 -5.57 20.63 15.83
C GLY A 38 -4.78 19.37 16.15
N LEU A 39 -5.44 18.21 16.15
CA LEU A 39 -4.74 16.95 16.01
C LEU A 39 -3.99 17.03 14.68
N ALA A 40 -2.66 17.12 14.75
CA ALA A 40 -1.77 16.77 13.65
C ALA A 40 -1.90 15.26 13.39
N ALA A 41 -3.07 14.84 12.90
CA ALA A 41 -3.24 13.56 12.25
C ALA A 41 -2.43 13.67 10.96
N GLY A 42 -1.28 12.98 10.91
CA GLY A 42 -0.47 12.92 9.71
C GLY A 42 -1.36 12.60 8.52
N ALA A 43 -1.30 13.44 7.48
CA ALA A 43 -2.13 13.27 6.30
C ALA A 43 -1.99 11.81 5.80
N PRO A 44 -3.09 11.14 5.47
CA PRO A 44 -3.02 9.80 4.90
C PRO A 44 -2.19 9.86 3.62
N ALA A 45 -1.36 8.83 3.39
CA ALA A 45 -0.63 8.71 2.13
C ALA A 45 -1.63 8.80 0.96
N ARG A 46 -1.31 9.58 -0.05
CA ARG A 46 -2.17 9.75 -1.22
C ARG A 46 -1.67 8.89 -2.37
N ALA A 47 -2.56 8.73 -3.33
CA ALA A 47 -2.32 8.09 -4.60
C ALA A 47 -1.17 8.76 -5.36
N GLN A 48 -0.36 7.94 -6.05
CA GLN A 48 0.62 8.42 -7.05
C GLN A 48 0.03 9.48 -7.97
N ASP A 49 0.64 10.66 -7.97
CA ASP A 49 0.49 11.66 -9.01
C ASP A 49 1.41 11.27 -10.19
N PRO A 50 0.89 11.05 -11.42
CA PRO A 50 1.71 10.80 -12.61
C PRO A 50 2.71 11.90 -12.97
N ALA A 51 2.62 13.10 -12.37
CA ALA A 51 3.54 14.20 -12.56
C ALA A 51 4.68 14.31 -11.52
N ASN A 52 4.73 13.47 -10.49
CA ASN A 52 5.78 13.42 -9.47
C ASN A 52 7.07 12.66 -9.90
N PRO A 53 8.17 13.35 -10.27
CA PRO A 53 9.39 12.70 -10.74
C PRO A 53 10.16 11.95 -9.64
N ASP A 54 9.80 12.11 -8.36
CA ASP A 54 10.60 11.60 -7.24
C ASP A 54 10.33 10.13 -6.90
N CYS A 55 9.30 9.51 -7.46
CA CYS A 55 8.94 8.15 -7.05
C CYS A 55 9.97 7.08 -7.44
N PRO A 56 10.48 7.04 -8.70
CA PRO A 56 11.55 6.10 -9.06
C PRO A 56 12.78 6.14 -8.14
N PRO A 57 13.42 7.29 -7.85
CA PRO A 57 14.58 7.30 -6.95
C PRO A 57 14.22 6.89 -5.52
N ARG A 58 13.01 7.21 -5.03
CA ARG A 58 12.55 6.76 -3.70
C ARG A 58 12.30 5.26 -3.65
N PHE A 59 11.78 4.65 -4.72
CA PHE A 59 11.65 3.19 -4.80
C PHE A 59 13.02 2.51 -4.76
N GLN A 60 13.97 3.00 -5.55
CA GLN A 60 15.34 2.47 -5.58
C GLN A 60 16.03 2.59 -4.22
N MET A 61 15.83 3.70 -3.50
CA MET A 61 16.32 3.88 -2.13
C MET A 61 15.73 2.83 -1.19
N TYR A 62 14.42 2.58 -1.27
CA TYR A 62 13.75 1.56 -0.47
C TYR A 62 14.23 0.13 -0.80
N GLU A 63 14.39 -0.19 -2.08
CA GLU A 63 14.91 -1.49 -2.52
C GLU A 63 16.35 -1.70 -2.06
N THR A 64 17.17 -0.66 -2.10
CA THR A 64 18.54 -0.68 -1.59
C THR A 64 18.57 -0.90 -0.07
N ALA A 65 17.74 -0.17 0.68
CA ALA A 65 17.61 -0.35 2.12
C ALA A 65 17.10 -1.76 2.48
N THR A 66 16.16 -2.30 1.71
CA THR A 66 15.62 -3.64 1.93
C THR A 66 16.66 -4.72 1.61
N ARG A 67 17.49 -4.54 0.57
CA ARG A 67 18.59 -5.46 0.27
C ARG A 67 19.69 -5.42 1.33
N ALA A 68 20.03 -4.24 1.83
CA ALA A 68 21.11 -4.08 2.81
C ALA A 68 20.68 -4.44 4.25
N PHE A 69 19.43 -4.17 4.62
CA PHE A 69 18.98 -4.23 6.01
C PHE A 69 17.66 -5.01 6.22
N GLY A 70 17.08 -5.57 5.16
CA GLY A 70 15.93 -6.45 5.26
C GLY A 70 16.29 -7.74 5.98
N ALA A 71 15.42 -8.21 6.88
CA ALA A 71 15.64 -9.48 7.55
C ALA A 71 15.44 -10.63 6.55
N PRO A 72 16.39 -11.57 6.42
CA PRO A 72 16.12 -12.84 5.74
C PRO A 72 15.07 -13.61 6.55
N ASP A 73 14.11 -14.19 5.84
CA ASP A 73 12.73 -14.48 6.24
C ASP A 73 12.45 -15.23 7.57
N ASN A 74 13.43 -15.75 8.32
CA ASN A 74 13.14 -16.77 9.35
C ASN A 74 13.67 -16.55 10.78
N GLN A 75 14.37 -15.46 11.13
CA GLN A 75 14.93 -15.35 12.51
C GLN A 75 14.73 -14.02 13.27
N ARG A 76 14.23 -12.94 12.65
CA ARG A 76 14.18 -11.62 13.34
C ARG A 76 12.88 -10.85 13.13
N ARG A 77 11.76 -11.49 13.46
CA ARG A 77 10.40 -10.91 13.39
C ARG A 77 10.12 -9.74 14.34
N ARG A 78 11.11 -9.10 14.98
CA ARG A 78 10.84 -8.11 16.04
C ARG A 78 11.25 -6.67 15.78
N THR A 79 12.16 -6.39 14.86
CA THR A 79 12.49 -4.99 14.54
C THR A 79 13.00 -4.89 13.11
N THR A 80 12.12 -4.52 12.17
CA THR A 80 12.57 -4.04 10.86
C THR A 80 13.50 -2.84 11.06
N SER A 81 14.59 -2.79 10.31
CA SER A 81 15.62 -1.76 10.53
C SER A 81 15.03 -0.33 10.44
N PRO A 82 15.51 0.63 11.24
CA PRO A 82 15.12 2.03 11.12
C PRO A 82 15.33 2.59 9.71
N GLN A 83 16.31 2.08 8.97
CA GLN A 83 16.61 2.48 7.60
C GLN A 83 15.46 2.11 6.64
N VAL A 84 14.96 0.87 6.72
CA VAL A 84 13.81 0.43 5.91
C VAL A 84 12.55 1.19 6.30
N GLN A 85 12.36 1.46 7.60
CA GLN A 85 11.25 2.29 8.10
C GLN A 85 11.29 3.72 7.55
N SER A 86 12.46 4.37 7.58
CA SER A 86 12.66 5.72 7.04
C SER A 86 12.41 5.75 5.53
N ALA A 87 12.97 4.79 4.77
CA ALA A 87 12.73 4.71 3.34
C ALA A 87 11.25 4.49 3.00
N ALA A 88 10.56 3.64 3.76
CA ALA A 88 9.11 3.47 3.61
C ALA A 88 8.34 4.76 3.91
N ARG A 89 8.73 5.51 4.94
CA ARG A 89 8.11 6.79 5.27
C ARG A 89 8.26 7.79 4.11
N TRP A 90 9.43 7.86 3.46
CA TRP A 90 9.66 8.73 2.31
C TRP A 90 8.77 8.39 1.11
N LEU A 91 8.49 7.11 0.88
CA LEU A 91 7.54 6.69 -0.16
C LEU A 91 6.10 7.08 0.17
N ARG A 92 5.68 6.92 1.42
CA ARG A 92 4.34 7.34 1.87
C ARG A 92 4.14 8.85 1.80
N MET A 93 5.12 9.63 2.27
CA MET A 93 5.07 11.10 2.25
C MET A 93 5.28 11.68 0.84
N GLY A 94 5.83 10.89 -0.08
CA GLY A 94 5.96 11.24 -1.48
C GLY A 94 4.78 10.84 -2.33
N ASP A 95 3.71 10.32 -1.72
CA ASP A 95 2.53 9.82 -2.42
C ASP A 95 2.89 8.76 -3.48
N CYS A 96 3.92 7.95 -3.24
CA CYS A 96 4.42 6.97 -4.21
C CYS A 96 3.73 5.60 -4.13
N LEU A 97 2.52 5.52 -3.59
CA LEU A 97 1.77 4.26 -3.46
C LEU A 97 0.63 4.19 -4.47
N THR A 98 0.40 2.98 -4.99
CA THR A 98 -0.70 2.69 -5.90
C THR A 98 -1.90 2.15 -5.10
N PHE A 99 -3.05 2.78 -5.26
CA PHE A 99 -4.30 2.41 -4.59
C PHE A 99 -5.32 1.89 -5.59
N THR A 100 -6.35 1.23 -5.06
CA THR A 100 -7.43 0.60 -5.82
C THR A 100 -8.04 1.49 -6.90
N ALA A 101 -8.28 2.77 -6.62
CA ALA A 101 -8.87 3.69 -7.59
C ALA A 101 -8.01 3.92 -8.83
N GLN A 102 -6.68 3.94 -8.67
CA GLN A 102 -5.74 4.13 -9.79
C GLN A 102 -5.67 2.89 -10.68
N LEU A 103 -6.04 1.75 -10.13
CA LEU A 103 -6.05 0.45 -10.80
C LEU A 103 -7.35 0.16 -11.56
N ALA A 104 -8.31 1.10 -11.55
CA ALA A 104 -9.55 1.00 -12.32
C ALA A 104 -9.36 0.83 -13.84
N PRO A 105 -8.37 1.48 -14.51
CA PRO A 105 -8.14 1.33 -15.94
C PRO A 105 -7.89 -0.11 -16.40
N MET A 106 -7.36 -1.00 -15.54
CA MET A 106 -7.17 -2.41 -15.89
C MET A 106 -8.44 -3.10 -16.39
N ALA A 107 -9.61 -2.72 -15.85
CA ALA A 107 -10.90 -3.29 -16.27
C ALA A 107 -11.34 -2.84 -17.67
N THR A 108 -10.76 -1.77 -18.20
CA THR A 108 -11.07 -1.23 -19.53
C THR A 108 -10.13 -1.74 -20.62
N LEU A 109 -9.00 -2.34 -20.23
CA LEU A 109 -8.03 -2.88 -21.16
C LEU A 109 -8.44 -4.29 -21.59
N GLY A 110 -8.63 -4.47 -22.89
CA GLY A 110 -9.03 -5.76 -23.44
C GLY A 110 -7.94 -6.83 -23.40
N PRO A 111 -8.31 -8.09 -23.69
CA PRO A 111 -7.34 -9.16 -23.90
C PRO A 111 -6.49 -8.80 -25.12
N GLY A 112 -5.18 -8.66 -24.93
CA GLY A 112 -4.24 -8.33 -26.00
C GLY A 112 -3.63 -6.92 -25.94
N ALA A 113 -4.01 -6.09 -24.96
CA ALA A 113 -3.30 -4.83 -24.68
C ALA A 113 -1.79 -5.05 -24.49
N GLY A 114 -1.38 -6.21 -23.94
CA GLY A 114 0.02 -6.61 -23.81
C GLY A 114 0.65 -7.32 -25.02
N ALA A 115 0.03 -7.32 -26.21
CA ALA A 115 0.59 -8.00 -27.38
C ALA A 115 2.00 -7.50 -27.74
N GLN A 116 2.21 -6.18 -27.72
CA GLN A 116 3.52 -5.59 -27.98
C GLN A 116 4.55 -5.97 -26.90
N ALA A 117 4.15 -6.00 -25.63
CA ALA A 117 5.03 -6.36 -24.51
C ALA A 117 5.48 -7.83 -24.53
N ARG A 118 4.74 -8.71 -25.22
CA ARG A 118 5.08 -10.13 -25.40
C ARG A 118 5.88 -10.42 -26.66
N THR A 119 5.88 -9.48 -27.62
CA THR A 119 6.51 -9.69 -28.91
C THR A 119 7.95 -9.18 -28.83
N PRO A 120 8.97 -10.03 -29.02
CA PRO A 120 10.35 -9.59 -29.04
C PRO A 120 10.55 -8.50 -30.10
N ALA A 121 11.08 -7.36 -29.69
CA ALA A 121 11.34 -6.21 -30.55
C ALA A 121 12.58 -5.44 -30.08
N GLY A 122 13.37 -4.93 -31.03
CA GLY A 122 14.61 -4.19 -30.75
C GLY A 122 15.77 -5.10 -30.30
N PRO A 123 16.88 -4.49 -29.80
CA PRO A 123 18.06 -5.24 -29.37
C PRO A 123 17.76 -6.15 -28.18
N THR A 124 18.45 -7.29 -28.12
CA THR A 124 18.45 -8.18 -26.97
C THR A 124 19.11 -7.50 -25.76
N ILE A 125 18.51 -7.68 -24.59
CA ILE A 125 19.02 -7.20 -23.30
C ILE A 125 19.13 -8.37 -22.31
N PRO A 126 19.93 -8.24 -21.24
CA PRO A 126 19.87 -9.19 -20.13
C PRO A 126 18.43 -9.32 -19.59
N PRO A 127 18.01 -10.49 -19.07
CA PRO A 127 16.70 -10.66 -18.45
C PRO A 127 16.43 -9.56 -17.40
N THR A 128 15.47 -8.69 -17.70
CA THR A 128 15.19 -7.49 -16.90
C THR A 128 13.75 -7.54 -16.43
N TYR A 129 13.52 -7.28 -15.14
CA TYR A 129 12.17 -7.16 -14.59
C TYR A 129 11.71 -5.71 -14.62
N LEU A 130 10.40 -5.50 -14.62
CA LEU A 130 9.79 -4.18 -14.47
C LEU A 130 9.16 -4.08 -13.08
N HIS A 131 9.65 -3.16 -12.24
CA HIS A 131 8.92 -2.79 -11.02
C HIS A 131 7.84 -1.79 -11.42
N VAL A 132 6.58 -2.20 -11.36
CA VAL A 132 5.46 -1.34 -11.82
C VAL A 132 4.95 -0.43 -10.71
N GLY A 133 5.06 -0.85 -9.45
CA GLY A 133 4.69 -0.03 -8.30
C GLY A 133 4.45 -0.84 -7.03
N ILE A 134 3.98 -0.15 -5.99
CA ILE A 134 3.64 -0.73 -4.70
C ILE A 134 2.16 -0.59 -4.44
N VAL A 135 1.47 -1.72 -4.26
CA VAL A 135 0.06 -1.78 -3.89
C VAL A 135 -0.09 -1.99 -2.39
N THR A 136 -1.16 -1.45 -1.81
CA THR A 136 -1.35 -1.41 -0.34
C THR A 136 -2.21 -2.54 0.22
N SER A 137 -2.89 -3.32 -0.64
CA SER A 137 -3.74 -4.45 -0.25
C SER A 137 -3.39 -5.74 -1.00
N SER A 138 -3.80 -6.89 -0.46
CA SER A 138 -3.56 -8.19 -1.11
C SER A 138 -4.53 -8.41 -2.28
N GLU A 139 -5.70 -7.80 -2.23
CA GLU A 139 -6.70 -7.79 -3.29
C GLU A 139 -6.17 -7.02 -4.51
N ASP A 140 -5.50 -5.88 -4.30
CA ASP A 140 -4.89 -5.11 -5.39
C ASP A 140 -3.68 -5.83 -5.99
N GLU A 141 -2.90 -6.56 -5.18
CA GLU A 141 -1.85 -7.45 -5.69
C GLU A 141 -2.44 -8.55 -6.58
N ALA A 142 -3.48 -9.25 -6.10
CA ALA A 142 -4.13 -10.31 -6.85
C ALA A 142 -4.70 -9.79 -8.17
N ARG A 143 -5.36 -8.62 -8.14
CA ARG A 143 -5.91 -7.97 -9.34
C ARG A 143 -4.82 -7.59 -10.34
N ALA A 144 -3.71 -7.01 -9.88
CA ALA A 144 -2.58 -6.66 -10.75
C ALA A 144 -1.96 -7.91 -11.38
N LYS A 145 -1.75 -8.97 -10.59
CA LYS A 145 -1.19 -10.24 -11.10
C LYS A 145 -2.10 -10.90 -12.14
N ALA A 146 -3.41 -10.94 -11.88
CA ALA A 146 -4.39 -11.47 -12.81
C ALA A 146 -4.39 -10.69 -14.12
N PHE A 147 -4.42 -9.35 -14.04
CA PHE A 147 -4.34 -8.48 -15.22
C PHE A 147 -3.12 -8.78 -16.07
N PHE A 148 -1.90 -8.77 -15.51
CA PHE A 148 -0.70 -9.03 -16.31
C PHE A 148 -0.66 -10.46 -16.86
N ALA A 149 -1.18 -11.44 -16.12
CA ALA A 149 -1.30 -12.82 -16.58
C ALA A 149 -2.26 -12.95 -17.78
N GLU A 150 -3.39 -12.25 -17.78
CA GLU A 150 -4.32 -12.16 -18.92
C GLU A 150 -3.66 -11.50 -20.14
N GLN A 151 -2.75 -10.56 -19.92
CA GLN A 151 -1.91 -9.98 -20.96
C GLN A 151 -0.74 -10.90 -21.40
N GLY A 152 -0.65 -12.11 -20.83
CA GLY A 152 0.36 -13.13 -21.09
C GLY A 152 1.75 -12.75 -20.57
N LEU A 153 1.82 -11.92 -19.53
CA LEU A 153 3.04 -11.52 -18.84
C LEU A 153 3.08 -12.14 -17.44
N ALA A 154 4.23 -12.68 -17.05
CA ALA A 154 4.40 -13.17 -15.69
C ALA A 154 4.52 -12.00 -14.71
N ALA A 155 3.76 -12.04 -13.62
CA ALA A 155 3.79 -11.04 -12.55
C ALA A 155 4.02 -11.68 -11.18
N ARG A 156 4.86 -11.04 -10.37
CA ARG A 156 5.22 -11.45 -9.01
C ARG A 156 4.95 -10.31 -8.05
N GLY A 157 4.40 -10.62 -6.89
CA GLY A 157 4.26 -9.64 -5.82
C GLY A 157 5.15 -10.01 -4.63
N LEU A 158 5.92 -9.05 -4.15
CA LEU A 158 6.87 -9.24 -3.05
C LEU A 158 6.49 -8.34 -1.90
N GLY A 159 6.63 -8.85 -0.68
CA GLY A 159 6.42 -8.07 0.53
C GLY A 159 7.26 -6.78 0.50
N ALA A 160 6.61 -5.68 0.86
CA ALA A 160 7.25 -4.41 1.11
C ALA A 160 6.88 -4.00 2.54
N ALA A 161 7.79 -4.28 3.48
CA ALA A 161 7.63 -3.88 4.87
C ALA A 161 7.14 -2.43 4.96
N PHE A 162 6.04 -2.24 5.70
CA PHE A 162 5.31 -0.98 5.88
C PHE A 162 4.53 -0.45 4.67
N LEU A 163 4.70 -0.97 3.46
CA LEU A 163 4.08 -0.36 2.27
C LEU A 163 3.01 -1.22 1.60
N GLY A 164 3.00 -2.53 1.91
CA GLY A 164 2.14 -3.50 1.24
C GLY A 164 2.99 -4.42 0.39
N ARG A 165 2.82 -4.40 -0.93
CA ARG A 165 3.52 -5.32 -1.85
C ARG A 165 3.99 -4.65 -3.13
N ARG A 166 5.24 -4.91 -3.50
CA ARG A 166 5.87 -4.49 -4.75
C ARG A 166 5.48 -5.46 -5.85
N ILE A 167 5.08 -4.93 -7.01
CA ILE A 167 4.68 -5.73 -8.16
C ILE A 167 5.79 -5.68 -9.22
N TYR A 168 6.28 -6.86 -9.62
CA TYR A 168 7.29 -7.03 -10.65
C TYR A 168 6.70 -7.81 -11.83
N VAL A 169 6.98 -7.37 -13.05
CA VAL A 169 6.51 -8.00 -14.31
C VAL A 169 7.72 -8.40 -15.16
N GLY A 170 7.66 -9.57 -15.82
CA GLY A 170 8.71 -10.07 -16.70
C GLY A 170 9.23 -11.47 -16.30
N PRO A 171 10.46 -11.85 -16.71
CA PRO A 171 11.50 -10.99 -17.27
C PRO A 171 11.27 -10.63 -18.76
N PHE A 172 11.76 -9.47 -19.17
CA PHE A 172 11.87 -9.02 -20.55
C PHE A 172 13.29 -9.26 -21.06
N THR A 173 13.43 -9.67 -22.32
CA THR A 173 14.73 -10.01 -22.94
C THR A 173 15.06 -9.16 -24.17
N THR A 174 14.17 -8.25 -24.58
CA THR A 174 14.47 -7.25 -25.61
C THR A 174 14.02 -5.85 -25.16
N ALA A 175 14.73 -4.82 -25.63
CA ALA A 175 14.46 -3.44 -25.23
C ALA A 175 13.05 -2.98 -25.65
N GLY A 176 12.58 -3.35 -26.84
CA GLY A 176 11.24 -2.97 -27.32
C GLY A 176 10.11 -3.64 -26.54
N ALA A 177 10.28 -4.89 -26.10
CA ALA A 177 9.30 -5.57 -25.25
C ALA A 177 9.22 -4.93 -23.86
N LEU A 178 10.37 -4.53 -23.30
CA LEU A 178 10.45 -3.83 -22.01
C LEU A 178 9.74 -2.45 -22.08
N GLU A 179 10.02 -1.65 -23.12
CA GLU A 179 9.36 -0.36 -23.34
C GLU A 179 7.85 -0.50 -23.52
N ALA A 180 7.40 -1.52 -24.28
CA ALA A 180 5.98 -1.82 -24.40
C ALA A 180 5.37 -2.26 -23.06
N GLY A 181 6.10 -2.99 -22.22
CA GLY A 181 5.70 -3.34 -20.86
C GLY A 181 5.55 -2.12 -19.95
N ILE A 182 6.45 -1.14 -20.04
CA ILE A 182 6.35 0.16 -19.36
C ILE A 182 5.08 0.88 -19.80
N GLY A 183 4.81 0.95 -21.10
CA GLY A 183 3.60 1.55 -21.66
C GLY A 183 2.32 0.89 -21.13
N LEU A 184 2.26 -0.45 -21.16
CA LEU A 184 1.12 -1.21 -20.63
C LEU A 184 0.89 -0.96 -19.14
N ALA A 185 1.95 -0.96 -18.33
CA ALA A 185 1.83 -0.69 -16.90
C ALA A 185 1.26 0.71 -16.62
N ARG A 186 1.68 1.73 -17.39
CA ARG A 186 1.11 3.09 -17.30
C ARG A 186 -0.37 3.12 -17.66
N GLN A 187 -0.76 2.45 -18.74
CA GLN A 187 -2.16 2.33 -19.14
C GLN A 187 -3.01 1.61 -18.09
N ALA A 188 -2.42 0.64 -17.38
CA ALA A 188 -3.04 -0.07 -16.26
C ALA A 188 -3.16 0.78 -14.97
N GLY A 189 -2.61 1.99 -14.96
CA GLY A 189 -2.71 2.93 -13.83
C GLY A 189 -1.50 2.96 -12.90
N PHE A 190 -0.40 2.29 -13.25
CA PHE A 190 0.86 2.42 -12.54
C PHE A 190 1.63 3.63 -13.06
N ALA A 191 1.84 4.65 -12.23
CA ALA A 191 2.42 5.91 -12.68
C ALA A 191 3.91 5.79 -13.05
N TYR A 192 4.69 5.01 -12.28
CA TYR A 192 6.15 4.99 -12.34
C TYR A 192 6.76 3.60 -12.53
N PRO A 193 6.40 2.87 -13.58
CA PRO A 193 7.10 1.64 -13.91
C PRO A 193 8.54 1.93 -14.31
N TYR A 194 9.50 1.20 -13.73
CA TYR A 194 10.92 1.33 -14.08
C TYR A 194 11.63 -0.04 -14.16
N PRO A 195 12.62 -0.19 -15.07
CA PRO A 195 13.40 -1.41 -15.19
C PRO A 195 14.24 -1.68 -13.94
N THR A 196 14.31 -2.94 -13.52
CA THR A 196 15.11 -3.38 -12.38
C THR A 196 15.67 -4.79 -12.59
N ASN A 197 16.80 -5.05 -11.96
CA ASN A 197 17.36 -6.39 -11.86
C ASN A 197 16.91 -6.95 -10.51
N PHE A 198 15.87 -7.78 -10.56
CA PHE A 198 15.30 -8.46 -9.40
C PHE A 198 15.87 -9.86 -9.25
#